data_AF-A0A950UMM5-F1
#
_entry.id   AF-A0A950UMM5-F1
#
_cell.length_a   1.000
_cell.length_b   1.000
_cell.length_c   1.000
_cell.angle_alpha   90.00
_cell.angle_beta   90.00
_cell.angle_gamma   90.00
#
_symmetry.space_group_name_H-M   'P 1'
#
loop_
_entity.id
_entity.type
_entity.pdbx_description
1 polymer ?
#
loop_
_entity_poly.entity_id
_entity_poly.type
_entity_poly.pdbx_seq_one_letter_code
_entity_poly.pdbx_strand_id
1 'polypeptide(L)' 'MTGIVWVTGNCWLYCRRSGLPVMWVGTAQSVGVYAPLYAPLYACEQCLAELSAMVWQHVQRRDSSALQHQSAP' A
#
# COMPACT_ATOMS: atom_id res chain seq x y z
N MET A 1 4.85 7.79 20.98
CA MET A 1 6.04 7.40 20.22
C MET A 1 5.57 6.69 18.96
N THR A 2 5.16 7.43 17.93
CA THR A 2 4.62 6.84 16.71
C THR A 2 5.75 6.75 15.70
N GLY A 3 6.61 5.76 15.90
CA GLY A 3 7.75 5.49 15.03
C GLY A 3 7.37 4.47 13.97
N ILE A 4 7.93 4.63 12.79
CA ILE A 4 7.88 3.61 11.75
C ILE A 4 8.68 2.41 12.25
N VAL A 5 8.02 1.29 12.55
CA VAL A 5 8.68 0.08 13.05
C VAL A 5 8.94 -0.88 11.90
N TRP A 6 10.22 -1.19 11.69
CA TRP A 6 10.67 -2.26 10.80
C TRP A 6 10.83 -3.55 11.60
N VAL A 7 10.35 -4.66 11.04
CA VAL A 7 10.49 -6.00 11.60
C VAL A 7 11.08 -6.93 10.55
N THR A 8 11.80 -7.98 10.96
CA THR A 8 12.21 -9.02 10.01
C THR A 8 11.02 -9.89 9.65
N GLY A 9 10.74 -10.04 8.35
CA GLY A 9 9.61 -10.83 7.89
C GLY A 9 9.57 -11.05 6.39
N ASN A 10 8.37 -11.28 5.89
CA ASN A 10 8.11 -11.51 4.46
C ASN A 10 7.55 -10.24 3.84
N CYS A 11 8.03 -9.86 2.66
CA CYS A 11 7.38 -8.85 1.86
C CYS A 11 6.18 -9.47 1.13
N TRP A 12 4.98 -8.94 1.38
CA TRP A 12 3.74 -9.47 0.81
C TRP A 12 3.41 -8.86 -0.56
N LEU A 13 4.18 -7.85 -0.99
CA LEU A 13 4.13 -7.29 -2.33
C LEU A 13 4.91 -8.16 -3.33
N TYR A 14 5.10 -7.65 -4.55
CA TYR A 14 5.55 -8.40 -5.71
C TYR A 14 6.89 -9.14 -5.53
N CYS A 15 7.84 -8.61 -4.74
CA CYS A 15 9.14 -9.27 -4.59
C CYS A 15 9.09 -10.59 -3.81
N ARG A 16 8.07 -10.79 -2.95
CA ARG A 16 7.83 -12.01 -2.16
C ARG A 16 9.01 -12.54 -1.34
N ARG A 17 10.08 -11.76 -1.17
CA ARG A 17 11.27 -12.16 -0.43
C ARG A 17 10.98 -12.26 1.07
N SER A 18 11.64 -13.19 1.74
CA SER A 18 11.59 -13.44 3.18
C SER A 18 12.89 -13.05 3.88
N GLY A 19 12.86 -12.93 5.21
CA GLY A 19 14.04 -12.65 6.03
C GLY A 19 14.59 -11.23 5.87
N LEU A 20 13.77 -10.28 5.40
CA LEU A 20 14.16 -8.89 5.18
C LEU A 20 13.45 -7.96 6.16
N PRO A 21 14.01 -6.77 6.42
CA PRO A 21 13.27 -5.69 7.07
C PRO A 21 12.00 -5.34 6.27
N VAL A 22 10.86 -5.41 6.93
CA VAL A 22 9.55 -5.04 6.40
C VAL A 22 8.80 -4.14 7.38
N MET A 23 7.92 -3.30 6.85
CA MET A 23 7.09 -2.37 7.61
C MET A 23 5.61 -2.67 7.38
N TRP A 24 4.79 -2.43 8.40
CA TRP A 24 3.33 -2.50 8.29
C TRP A 24 2.80 -1.41 7.35
N VAL A 25 2.04 -1.82 6.34
CA VAL A 25 1.44 -0.94 5.32
C VAL A 25 -0.03 -0.65 5.63
N GLY A 26 -0.73 -1.63 6.19
CA GLY A 26 -2.17 -1.57 6.38
C GLY A 26 -2.77 -2.96 6.57
N THR A 27 -4.08 -3.07 6.38
CA THR A 27 -4.81 -4.34 6.36
C THR A 27 -5.15 -4.75 4.93
N ALA A 28 -4.97 -6.03 4.63
CA ALA A 28 -5.41 -6.64 3.37
C ALA A 28 -6.66 -7.51 3.58
N GLN A 29 -7.55 -7.47 2.60
CA GLN A 29 -8.66 -8.41 2.44
C GLN A 29 -8.33 -9.36 1.27
N SER A 30 -8.84 -10.57 1.33
CA SER A 30 -8.72 -11.56 0.25
C SER A 30 -10.07 -12.25 0.07
N VAL A 31 -10.29 -12.81 -1.12
CA VAL A 31 -11.44 -13.70 -1.34
C VAL A 31 -11.42 -14.80 -0.28
N GLY A 32 -12.55 -15.01 0.41
CA GLY A 32 -12.69 -15.96 1.51
C GLY A 32 -12.28 -15.42 2.90
N VAL A 33 -11.68 -14.22 2.97
CA VAL A 33 -11.40 -13.52 4.23
C VAL A 33 -12.42 -12.40 4.39
N TYR A 34 -13.45 -12.66 5.19
CA TYR A 34 -14.54 -11.71 5.47
C TYR A 34 -14.35 -11.05 6.84
N ALA A 35 -14.97 -9.88 7.01
CA ALA A 35 -14.99 -9.18 8.29
C ALA A 35 -15.49 -10.11 9.43
N PRO A 36 -14.91 -10.02 10.64
CA PRO A 36 -13.94 -9.01 11.09
C PRO A 36 -12.47 -9.39 10.87
N LEU A 37 -12.18 -10.45 10.12
CA LEU A 37 -10.81 -10.93 9.93
C LEU A 37 -10.09 -10.07 8.89
N TYR A 38 -8.96 -9.47 9.29
CA TYR A 38 -8.06 -8.73 8.42
C TYR A 38 -6.64 -9.24 8.61
N ALA A 39 -5.89 -9.39 7.52
CA ALA A 39 -4.48 -9.75 7.60
C ALA A 39 -3.62 -8.47 7.51
N PRO A 40 -2.57 -8.32 8.34
CA PRO A 40 -1.65 -7.20 8.19
C PRO A 40 -0.83 -7.36 6.90
N LEU A 41 -0.72 -6.29 6.12
CA LEU A 41 0.12 -6.23 4.94
C LEU A 41 1.49 -5.66 5.31
N TYR A 42 2.56 -6.40 5.00
CA TYR A 42 3.93 -5.96 5.24
C TYR A 42 4.74 -5.83 3.94
N ALA A 43 5.61 -4.84 3.86
CA ALA A 43 6.43 -4.59 2.68
C ALA A 43 7.86 -4.16 3.01
N CYS A 44 8.82 -4.58 2.17
CA CYS A 44 10.19 -4.11 2.27
C CYS A 44 10.32 -2.70 1.68
N GLU A 45 11.42 -2.01 1.98
CA GLU A 45 11.71 -0.63 1.53
C GLU A 45 11.55 -0.44 0.02
N GLN A 46 12.17 -1.31 -0.78
CA GLN A 46 12.13 -1.21 -2.23
C GLN A 46 10.68 -1.28 -2.77
N CYS A 47 9.88 -2.23 -2.28
CA CYS A 47 8.49 -2.35 -2.73
C CYS A 47 7.59 -1.25 -2.15
N LEU A 48 7.93 -0.66 -0.99
CA LEU A 48 7.23 0.50 -0.45
C LEU A 48 7.44 1.75 -1.30
N ALA A 49 8.67 1.98 -1.75
CA ALA A 49 8.97 3.09 -2.66
C ALA A 49 8.14 2.97 -3.95
N GLU A 50 8.08 1.79 -4.56
CA GLU A 50 7.27 1.54 -5.75
C GLU A 50 5.77 1.72 -5.49
N LEU A 51 5.25 1.15 -4.40
CA LEU A 51 3.84 1.33 -4.02
C LEU A 51 3.50 2.82 -3.81
N SER A 52 4.37 3.57 -3.14
CA SER A 52 4.15 5.01 -2.92
C SER A 52 4.08 5.79 -4.24
N ALA A 53 4.96 5.47 -5.20
CA ALA A 53 4.92 6.08 -6.52
C ALA A 53 3.61 5.77 -7.24
N MET A 54 3.12 4.52 -7.17
CA MET A 54 1.82 4.14 -7.75
C MET A 54 0.65 4.88 -7.09
N VAL A 55 0.67 5.01 -5.76
CA VAL A 55 -0.36 5.76 -5.00
C VAL A 55 -0.38 7.21 -5.43
N TRP A 56 0.79 7.87 -5.49
CA TRP A 56 0.90 9.24 -5.97
C TRP A 56 0.35 9.40 -7.38
N GLN A 57 0.73 8.51 -8.31
CA GLN A 57 0.18 8.54 -9.66
C GLN A 57 -1.35 8.36 -9.68
N HIS A 58 -1.92 7.52 -8.82
CA HIS A 58 -3.36 7.33 -8.73
C HIS A 58 -4.07 8.59 -8.22
N VAL A 59 -3.55 9.20 -7.16
CA VAL A 59 -4.08 10.45 -6.59
C VAL A 59 -4.07 11.56 -7.63
N GLN A 60 -2.92 11.77 -8.30
CA GLN A 60 -2.79 12.82 -9.32
C GLN A 60 -3.75 12.63 -10.51
N ARG A 61 -3.96 11.38 -10.96
CA ARG A 61 -4.96 11.10 -12.01
C ARG A 61 -6.38 11.43 -11.56
N ARG A 62 -6.73 11.13 -10.31
CA ARG A 62 -8.06 11.46 -9.78
C ARG A 62 -8.28 12.95 -9.66
N ASP A 63 -7.30 13.69 -9.13
CA ASP A 63 -7.40 15.15 -9.01
C ASP A 63 -7.54 15.81 -10.39
N SER A 64 -6.79 15.33 -11.38
CA SER A 64 -6.90 15.78 -12.77
C SER A 64 -8.31 15.51 -13.35
N SER A 65 -8.89 14.35 -13.09
CA SER A 65 -10.24 14.00 -13.55
C SER A 65 -11.34 14.79 -12.83
N ALA A 66 -11.13 15.16 -11.56
CA ALA A 66 -12.03 15.99 -10.79
C ALA A 66 -12.05 17.41 -11.35
N LEU A 67 -10.88 18.00 -11.65
CA LEU A 67 -10.77 19.32 -12.31
C LEU A 67 -11.43 19.33 -13.70
N GLN A 68 -11.33 18.23 -14.45
CA GLN A 68 -12.00 18.09 -15.74
C GLN A 68 -13.53 18.06 -15.63
N HIS A 69 -14.10 17.34 -14.65
CA HIS A 69 -15.56 17.32 -14.43
C HIS A 69 -16.13 18.66 -13.96
N GLN A 70 -15.31 19.52 -13.34
CA GLN A 70 -15.70 20.86 -12.88
C GLN A 70 -15.69 21.91 -14.00
N SER A 71 -15.20 21.56 -15.20
CA SER A 71 -15.05 22.48 -16.33
C SER A 71 -16.06 22.23 -17.45
N ALA A 72 -17.04 21.35 -17.25
CA ALA A 72 -18.13 21.12 -18.18
C ALA A 72 -19.25 22.16 -17.94
N PRO A 73 -19.65 22.95 -18.96
CA PRO A 73 -20.71 23.97 -18.85
C PRO A 73 -22.12 23.37 -18.69
#